data_AF-A0A2V7H3X3-F1
#
_entry.id   AF-A0A2V7H3X3-F1
#
_cell.length_a   1.000
_cell.length_b   1.000
_cell.length_c   1.000
_cell.angle_alpha   90.00
_cell.angle_beta   90.00
_cell.angle_gamma   90.00
#
_symmetry.space_group_name_H-M   'P 1'
#
loop_
_entity.id
_entity.type
_entity.pdbx_description
1 polymer ?
#
loop_
_entity_poly.entity_id
_entity_poly.type
_entity_poly.pdbx_seq_one_letter_code
_entity_poly.pdbx_strand_id
1 'polypeptide(L)'
;MRAASWDEVLAGIRARPVELAVLDPTLGGEARAQELERLRLLFPSLPLILYTALTPQLAAVLLALGKHGIRHVIFVRYDDHPERLREVLEREASGAASRRLLDQLADRLSPLPTELRWVLEEALRTPEEVQTVGRLAARARVDRRTCERWFTRVGLPTPRHFLAAARVLYAHRLLQDPGFTIEDVAVRLGYAQVKTLQQHARTYLGLTAGEMRLSLSPDEALDLVVRRFRQPAAVATIAVS
;
A
#
# COMPACT_ATOMS: atom_id res chain seq x y z
N MET A 1 12.83 3.89 -8.18
CA MET A 1 13.46 5.13 -7.67
C MET A 1 14.88 4.81 -7.25
N ARG A 2 15.84 5.72 -7.44
CA ARG A 2 17.18 5.61 -6.87
C ARG A 2 17.40 6.81 -5.96
N ALA A 3 18.04 6.60 -4.82
CA ALA A 3 18.37 7.64 -3.84
C ALA A 3 19.85 7.50 -3.49
N ALA A 4 20.54 8.63 -3.36
CA ALA A 4 21.96 8.71 -3.04
C ALA A 4 22.24 8.98 -1.55
N SER A 5 21.21 9.31 -0.77
CA SER A 5 21.30 9.59 0.66
C SER A 5 20.08 9.06 1.42
N TRP A 6 20.19 8.93 2.74
CA TRP A 6 19.09 8.50 3.61
C TRP A 6 17.92 9.50 3.61
N ASP A 7 18.19 10.80 3.51
CA ASP A 7 17.15 11.82 3.39
C ASP A 7 16.36 11.68 2.09
N GLU A 8 17.03 11.38 0.97
CA GLU A 8 16.36 11.10 -0.30
C GLU A 8 15.53 9.80 -0.24
N VAL A 9 16.00 8.78 0.49
CA VAL A 9 15.22 7.55 0.72
C VAL A 9 13.93 7.89 1.48
N LEU A 10 14.01 8.63 2.58
CA LEU A 10 12.85 9.01 3.39
C LEU A 10 11.86 9.88 2.61
N ALA A 11 12.35 10.90 1.90
CA ALA A 11 11.52 11.76 1.06
C ALA A 11 10.86 10.96 -0.08
N GLY A 12 11.60 10.05 -0.69
CA GLY A 12 11.11 9.18 -1.76
C GLY A 12 10.01 8.22 -1.33
N ILE A 13 10.15 7.59 -0.17
CA ILE A 13 9.12 6.71 0.41
C ILE A 13 7.83 7.48 0.71
N ARG A 14 7.95 8.72 1.22
CA ARG A 14 6.79 9.59 1.50
C ARG A 14 6.09 10.05 0.23
N ALA A 15 6.85 10.45 -0.78
CA ALA A 15 6.32 11.09 -1.97
C ALA A 15 5.73 10.13 -3.01
N ARG A 16 6.09 8.84 -2.99
CA ARG A 16 5.74 7.89 -4.05
C ARG A 16 5.20 6.57 -3.50
N PRO A 17 4.39 5.83 -4.29
CA PRO A 17 4.02 4.48 -3.95
C PRO A 17 5.24 3.54 -4.03
N VAL A 18 5.89 3.33 -2.88
CA VAL A 18 6.95 2.32 -2.72
C VAL A 18 6.31 1.07 -2.12
N GLU A 19 6.47 -0.07 -2.79
CA GLU A 19 6.00 -1.39 -2.35
C GLU A 19 7.11 -2.24 -1.73
N LEU A 20 8.37 -1.93 -2.03
CA LEU A 20 9.57 -2.63 -1.58
C LEU A 20 10.75 -1.67 -1.65
N ALA A 21 11.60 -1.66 -0.62
CA ALA A 21 12.87 -0.92 -0.67
C ALA A 21 14.06 -1.88 -0.64
N VAL A 22 14.96 -1.70 -1.61
CA VAL A 22 16.26 -2.37 -1.65
C VAL A 22 17.31 -1.33 -1.26
N LEU A 23 18.04 -1.59 -0.18
CA LEU A 23 18.90 -0.60 0.48
C LEU A 23 20.30 -1.17 0.71
N ASP A 24 21.32 -0.34 0.52
CA ASP A 24 22.68 -0.68 0.94
C ASP A 24 22.93 -0.06 2.33
N PRO A 25 23.29 -0.84 3.37
CA PRO A 25 23.63 -0.30 4.69
C PRO A 25 24.79 0.71 4.66
N THR A 26 25.64 0.68 3.63
CA THR A 26 26.73 1.66 3.44
C THR A 26 26.28 2.92 2.69
N LEU A 27 24.98 3.10 2.45
CA LEU A 27 24.47 4.34 1.86
C LEU A 27 24.90 5.53 2.73
N GLY A 28 25.56 6.53 2.13
CA GLY A 28 26.09 7.68 2.85
C GLY A 28 27.43 7.46 3.57
N GLY A 29 28.12 6.33 3.35
CA GLY A 29 29.49 6.10 3.84
C GLY A 29 29.66 4.77 4.57
N GLU A 30 30.06 4.82 5.84
CA GLU A 30 30.26 3.62 6.66
C GLU A 30 28.92 2.94 6.99
N ALA A 31 28.93 1.60 7.02
CA ALA A 31 27.75 0.81 7.37
C ALA A 31 27.30 1.12 8.80
N ARG A 32 26.06 1.61 8.94
CA ARG A 32 25.46 1.94 10.24
C ARG A 32 24.05 1.40 10.35
N ALA A 33 23.74 0.76 11.48
CA ALA A 33 22.42 0.19 11.69
C ALA A 33 21.33 1.26 11.94
N GLN A 34 21.71 2.41 12.50
CA GLN A 34 20.74 3.41 13.00
C GLN A 34 19.74 3.89 11.95
N GLU A 35 20.18 4.15 10.72
CA GLU A 35 19.28 4.67 9.67
C GLU A 35 18.29 3.63 9.18
N LEU A 36 18.71 2.37 9.08
CA LEU A 36 17.83 1.25 8.73
C LEU A 36 16.87 0.92 9.87
N GLU A 37 17.32 1.00 11.12
CA GLU A 37 16.47 0.87 12.31
C GLU A 37 15.41 1.95 12.34
N ARG A 38 15.81 3.22 12.12
CA ARG A 38 14.89 4.35 12.02
C ARG A 38 13.88 4.15 10.90
N LEU A 39 14.33 3.69 9.74
CA LEU A 39 13.44 3.43 8.59
C LEU A 39 12.44 2.31 8.90
N ARG A 40 12.86 1.24 9.59
CA ARG A 40 11.96 0.17 10.03
C ARG A 40 10.94 0.65 11.08
N LEU A 41 11.34 1.53 12.00
CA LEU A 41 10.43 2.12 12.98
C LEU A 41 9.40 3.05 12.34
N LEU A 42 9.82 3.81 11.31
CA LEU A 42 8.93 4.72 10.59
C LEU A 42 8.01 3.99 9.61
N PHE A 43 8.48 2.92 8.96
CA PHE A 43 7.73 2.19 7.93
C PHE A 43 7.71 0.68 8.21
N PRO A 44 7.10 0.24 9.33
CA PRO A 44 7.05 -1.18 9.68
C PRO A 44 6.37 -2.04 8.62
N SER A 45 5.39 -1.50 7.88
CA SER A 45 4.68 -2.21 6.81
C SER A 45 5.45 -2.32 5.49
N LEU A 46 6.52 -1.53 5.30
CA LEU A 46 7.34 -1.55 4.09
C LEU A 46 8.33 -2.74 4.13
N PRO A 47 8.25 -3.67 3.17
CA PRO A 47 9.27 -4.70 3.01
C PRO A 47 10.63 -4.08 2.67
N LEU A 48 11.69 -4.58 3.33
CA LEU A 48 13.06 -4.07 3.17
C LEU A 48 14.01 -5.23 2.87
N ILE A 49 14.80 -5.08 1.83
CA ILE A 49 15.89 -5.99 1.47
C ILE A 49 17.20 -5.22 1.55
N LEU A 50 18.20 -5.80 2.21
CA LEU A 50 19.55 -5.27 2.16
C LEU A 50 20.28 -5.82 0.93
N TYR A 51 20.89 -4.97 0.13
CA TYR A 51 21.70 -5.36 -1.02
C TYR A 51 23.08 -4.73 -0.87
N THR A 52 24.09 -5.54 -0.52
CA THR A 52 25.38 -5.02 -0.03
C THR A 52 26.51 -6.03 -0.19
N ALA A 53 27.76 -5.59 -0.09
CA ALA A 53 28.91 -6.48 -0.15
C ALA A 53 29.17 -7.17 1.19
N LEU A 54 29.54 -8.46 1.17
CA LEU A 54 29.90 -9.17 2.38
C LEU A 54 31.28 -8.71 2.89
N THR A 55 31.31 -8.00 4.01
CA THR A 55 32.54 -7.55 4.67
C THR A 55 32.53 -7.90 6.17
N PRO A 56 33.70 -8.06 6.82
CA PRO A 56 33.77 -8.34 8.26
C PRO A 56 33.09 -7.26 9.13
N GLN A 57 33.23 -5.99 8.76
CA GLN A 57 32.65 -4.85 9.47
C GLN A 57 31.11 -4.88 9.45
N LEU A 58 30.53 -5.41 8.37
CA LEU A 58 29.10 -5.51 8.19
C LEU A 58 28.47 -6.59 9.08
N ALA A 59 29.23 -7.60 9.54
CA ALA A 59 28.69 -8.71 10.33
C ALA A 59 27.99 -8.23 11.62
N ALA A 60 28.61 -7.30 12.35
CA ALA A 60 28.02 -6.73 13.56
C ALA A 60 26.77 -5.89 13.26
N VAL A 61 26.79 -5.14 12.15
CA VAL A 61 25.65 -4.32 11.69
C VAL A 61 24.46 -5.22 11.32
N LEU A 62 24.68 -6.29 10.55
CA LEU A 62 23.61 -7.23 10.19
C LEU A 62 23.02 -7.94 11.40
N LEU A 63 23.85 -8.30 12.38
CA LEU A 63 23.37 -8.90 13.62
C LEU A 63 22.47 -7.93 14.42
N ALA A 64 22.82 -6.64 14.45
CA ALA A 64 21.97 -5.60 15.05
C ALA A 64 20.65 -5.46 14.28
N LEU A 65 20.70 -5.35 12.95
CA LEU A 65 19.53 -5.19 12.08
C LEU A 65 18.59 -6.40 12.12
N GLY A 66 19.12 -7.60 12.32
CA GLY A 66 18.33 -8.82 12.53
C GLY A 66 17.39 -8.73 13.73
N LYS A 67 17.81 -8.06 14.82
CA LYS A 67 16.95 -7.81 16.00
C LYS A 67 15.78 -6.89 15.69
N HIS A 68 15.93 -6.01 14.70
CA HIS A 68 14.90 -5.09 14.25
C HIS A 68 14.04 -5.68 13.11
N GLY A 69 14.14 -6.98 12.85
CA GLY A 69 13.27 -7.67 11.90
C GLY A 69 13.62 -7.47 10.43
N ILE A 70 14.82 -6.97 10.13
CA ILE A 70 15.36 -7.03 8.76
C ILE A 70 15.90 -8.44 8.55
N ARG A 71 15.22 -9.20 7.68
CA ARG A 71 15.43 -10.65 7.55
C ARG A 71 16.05 -11.07 6.23
N HIS A 72 16.12 -10.19 5.25
CA HIS A 72 16.59 -10.52 3.91
C HIS A 72 17.77 -9.64 3.52
N VAL A 73 18.88 -10.31 3.20
CA VAL A 73 20.13 -9.72 2.77
C VAL A 73 20.56 -10.45 1.51
N ILE A 74 20.93 -9.69 0.50
CA ILE A 74 21.47 -10.17 -0.76
C ILE A 74 22.89 -9.66 -0.84
N PHE A 75 23.84 -10.58 -0.87
CA PHE A 75 25.25 -10.24 -0.99
C PHE A 75 25.67 -10.15 -2.46
N VAL A 76 26.26 -9.01 -2.84
CA VAL A 76 26.76 -8.79 -4.20
C VAL A 76 27.81 -9.85 -4.54
N ARG A 77 27.71 -10.45 -5.74
CA ARG A 77 28.54 -11.56 -6.24
C ARG A 77 28.40 -12.91 -5.53
N TYR A 78 27.46 -13.05 -4.61
CA TYR A 78 27.20 -14.32 -3.92
C TYR A 78 25.74 -14.76 -4.09
N ASP A 79 24.79 -13.87 -3.84
CA ASP A 79 23.36 -14.17 -3.85
C ASP A 79 22.58 -13.32 -4.88
N ASP A 80 23.26 -12.54 -5.73
CA ASP A 80 22.67 -11.58 -6.67
C ASP A 80 22.40 -12.16 -8.08
N HIS A 81 22.32 -13.48 -8.19
CA HIS A 81 21.89 -14.13 -9.43
C HIS A 81 20.49 -13.64 -9.85
N PRO A 82 20.24 -13.31 -11.13
CA PRO A 82 19.00 -12.66 -11.56
C PRO A 82 17.71 -13.40 -11.22
N GLU A 83 17.72 -14.73 -11.29
CA GLU A 83 16.56 -15.58 -10.98
C GLU A 83 16.24 -15.53 -9.48
N ARG A 84 17.24 -15.80 -8.64
CA ARG A 84 17.10 -15.74 -7.18
C ARG A 84 16.74 -14.34 -6.70
N LEU A 85 17.34 -13.30 -7.29
CA LEU A 85 17.00 -11.92 -6.99
C LEU A 85 15.52 -11.65 -7.29
N ARG A 86 15.01 -12.09 -8.46
CA ARG A 86 13.59 -11.97 -8.79
C ARG A 86 12.70 -12.68 -7.78
N GLU A 87 13.02 -13.93 -7.43
CA GLU A 87 12.26 -14.70 -6.44
C GLU A 87 12.19 -14.00 -5.08
N VAL A 88 13.33 -13.47 -4.58
CA VAL A 88 13.38 -12.75 -3.30
C VAL A 88 12.59 -11.45 -3.37
N LEU A 89 12.72 -10.68 -4.45
CA LEU A 89 11.97 -9.44 -4.66
C LEU A 89 10.46 -9.71 -4.70
N GLU A 90 10.00 -10.72 -5.45
CA GLU A 90 8.58 -11.09 -5.55
C GLU A 90 8.03 -11.58 -4.21
N ARG A 91 8.81 -12.40 -3.49
CA ARG A 91 8.44 -12.88 -2.15
C ARG A 91 8.29 -11.73 -1.17
N GLU A 92 9.23 -10.79 -1.12
CA GLU A 92 9.15 -9.66 -0.19
C GLU A 92 8.07 -8.65 -0.59
N ALA A 93 7.88 -8.42 -1.89
CA ALA A 93 6.80 -7.56 -2.40
C ALA A 93 5.40 -8.10 -2.03
N SER A 94 5.25 -9.41 -1.76
CA SER A 94 3.99 -9.96 -1.22
C SER A 94 3.60 -9.34 0.13
N GLY A 95 4.60 -8.88 0.90
CA GLY A 95 4.40 -8.20 2.16
C GLY A 95 3.89 -6.77 2.04
N ALA A 96 3.92 -6.17 0.85
CA ALA A 96 3.55 -4.78 0.62
C ALA A 96 2.09 -4.51 0.98
N ALA A 97 1.81 -3.31 1.50
CA ALA A 97 0.47 -2.92 1.95
C ALA A 97 -0.59 -3.01 0.85
N SER A 98 -0.25 -2.63 -0.40
CA SER A 98 -1.11 -2.79 -1.57
C SER A 98 -1.40 -4.26 -1.85
N ARG A 99 -0.36 -5.11 -1.88
CA ARG A 99 -0.51 -6.53 -2.18
C ARG A 99 -1.33 -7.27 -1.13
N ARG A 100 -1.10 -7.02 0.16
CA ARG A 100 -1.93 -7.57 1.23
C ARG A 100 -3.40 -7.16 1.13
N LEU A 101 -3.67 -5.92 0.73
CA LEU A 101 -5.05 -5.48 0.49
C LEU A 101 -5.67 -6.20 -0.71
N LEU A 102 -4.90 -6.42 -1.79
CA LEU A 102 -5.37 -7.20 -2.94
C LEU A 102 -5.70 -8.64 -2.56
N ASP A 103 -4.82 -9.29 -1.81
CA ASP A 103 -5.03 -10.67 -1.38
C ASP A 103 -6.30 -10.78 -0.51
N GLN A 104 -6.58 -9.78 0.34
CA GLN A 104 -7.83 -9.74 1.12
C GLN A 104 -9.09 -9.48 0.28
N LEU A 105 -8.96 -8.77 -0.84
CA LEU A 105 -10.08 -8.50 -1.75
C LEU A 105 -10.26 -9.59 -2.81
N ALA A 106 -9.30 -10.48 -2.98
CA ALA A 106 -9.22 -11.44 -4.09
C ALA A 106 -10.50 -12.26 -4.24
N ASP A 107 -11.00 -12.86 -3.16
CA ASP A 107 -12.22 -13.68 -3.18
C ASP A 107 -13.45 -12.89 -3.63
N ARG A 108 -13.53 -11.61 -3.23
CA ARG A 108 -14.64 -10.71 -3.58
C ARG A 108 -14.57 -10.24 -5.02
N LEU A 109 -13.36 -10.14 -5.58
CA LEU A 109 -13.12 -9.74 -6.96
C LEU A 109 -13.12 -10.93 -7.93
N SER A 110 -12.97 -12.16 -7.43
CA SER A 110 -12.98 -13.39 -8.24
C SER A 110 -14.17 -13.55 -9.19
N PRO A 111 -15.40 -13.09 -8.87
CA PRO A 111 -16.54 -13.23 -9.78
C PRO A 111 -16.57 -12.19 -10.90
N LEU A 112 -15.72 -11.16 -10.84
CA LEU A 112 -15.60 -10.16 -11.89
C LEU A 112 -14.81 -10.71 -13.10
N PRO A 113 -15.10 -10.21 -14.31
CA PRO A 113 -14.28 -10.45 -15.49
C PRO A 113 -12.80 -10.14 -15.22
N THR A 114 -11.92 -10.91 -15.86
CA THR A 114 -10.47 -10.81 -15.67
C THR A 114 -9.96 -9.40 -15.93
N GLU A 115 -10.50 -8.72 -16.94
CA GLU A 115 -10.13 -7.35 -17.33
C GLU A 115 -10.47 -6.33 -16.25
N LEU A 116 -11.68 -6.42 -15.67
CA LEU A 116 -12.09 -5.54 -14.58
C LEU A 116 -11.26 -5.80 -13.32
N ARG A 117 -11.00 -7.07 -13.00
CA ARG A 117 -10.16 -7.45 -11.86
C ARG A 117 -8.76 -6.89 -12.00
N TRP A 118 -8.13 -7.07 -13.16
CA TRP A 118 -6.78 -6.56 -13.45
C TRP A 118 -6.68 -5.04 -13.25
N VAL A 119 -7.65 -4.28 -13.76
CA VAL A 119 -7.62 -2.82 -13.62
C VAL A 119 -7.91 -2.37 -12.19
N LEU A 120 -8.74 -3.10 -11.43
CA LEU A 120 -8.93 -2.82 -10.00
C LEU A 120 -7.67 -3.11 -9.20
N GLU A 121 -6.94 -4.16 -9.56
CA GLU A 121 -5.64 -4.45 -8.96
C GLU A 121 -4.61 -3.35 -9.28
N GLU A 122 -4.56 -2.91 -10.54
CA GLU A 122 -3.74 -1.77 -10.99
C GLU A 122 -4.11 -0.51 -10.20
N ALA A 123 -5.40 -0.20 -10.05
CA ALA A 123 -5.89 0.97 -9.30
C ALA A 123 -5.47 0.99 -7.82
N LEU A 124 -5.11 -0.16 -7.23
CA LEU A 124 -4.62 -0.25 -5.86
C LEU A 124 -3.09 -0.20 -5.75
N ARG A 125 -2.37 -0.64 -6.79
CA ARG A 125 -0.90 -0.50 -6.87
C ARG A 125 -0.48 0.90 -7.30
N THR A 126 -1.21 1.51 -8.23
CA THR A 126 -0.97 2.84 -8.80
C THR A 126 -2.24 3.72 -8.74
N PRO A 127 -2.65 4.18 -7.54
CA PRO A 127 -3.89 4.92 -7.35
C PRO A 127 -4.00 6.22 -8.17
N GLU A 128 -2.87 6.84 -8.52
CA GLU A 128 -2.81 8.06 -9.32
C GLU A 128 -3.28 7.86 -10.76
N GLU A 129 -3.13 6.67 -11.33
CA GLU A 129 -3.46 6.38 -12.73
C GLU A 129 -4.96 6.14 -12.90
N VAL A 130 -5.56 5.35 -12.01
CA VAL A 130 -6.97 4.94 -12.08
C VAL A 130 -7.80 5.61 -10.99
N GLN A 131 -8.05 6.91 -11.18
CA GLN A 131 -8.75 7.71 -10.18
C GLN A 131 -10.29 7.63 -10.24
N THR A 132 -10.85 7.38 -11.43
CA THR A 132 -12.29 7.51 -11.69
C THR A 132 -12.89 6.24 -12.29
N VAL A 133 -14.21 6.09 -12.14
CA VAL A 133 -14.97 4.98 -12.76
C VAL A 133 -14.84 5.01 -14.29
N GLY A 134 -14.75 6.20 -14.90
CA GLY A 134 -14.54 6.34 -16.33
C GLY A 134 -13.19 5.78 -16.78
N ARG A 135 -12.11 6.11 -16.06
CA ARG A 135 -10.78 5.54 -16.35
C ARG A 135 -10.73 4.04 -16.12
N LEU A 136 -11.32 3.56 -15.02
CA LEU A 136 -11.47 2.13 -14.73
C LEU A 136 -12.14 1.38 -15.90
N ALA A 137 -13.30 1.87 -16.35
CA ALA A 137 -14.05 1.25 -17.43
C ALA A 137 -13.27 1.29 -18.76
N ALA A 138 -12.73 2.46 -19.12
CA ALA A 138 -11.95 2.63 -20.36
C ALA A 138 -10.73 1.71 -20.41
N ARG A 139 -9.99 1.59 -19.30
CA ARG A 139 -8.81 0.71 -19.19
C ARG A 139 -9.20 -0.77 -19.28
N ALA A 140 -10.36 -1.12 -18.72
CA ALA A 140 -10.93 -2.46 -18.83
C ALA A 140 -11.63 -2.72 -20.18
N ARG A 141 -11.58 -1.78 -21.12
CA ARG A 141 -12.20 -1.84 -22.45
C ARG A 141 -13.71 -2.11 -22.41
N VAL A 142 -14.39 -1.59 -21.40
CA VAL A 142 -15.85 -1.63 -21.26
C VAL A 142 -16.41 -0.22 -21.09
N ASP A 143 -17.67 -0.02 -21.43
CA ASP A 143 -18.36 1.21 -21.08
C ASP A 143 -18.70 1.26 -19.57
N ARG A 144 -19.01 2.46 -19.09
CA ARG A 144 -19.34 2.68 -17.67
C ARG A 144 -20.57 1.90 -17.20
N ARG A 145 -21.61 1.80 -18.04
CA ARG A 145 -22.85 1.09 -17.69
C ARG A 145 -22.59 -0.40 -17.58
N THR A 146 -21.77 -0.96 -18.46
CA THR A 146 -21.33 -2.35 -18.38
C THR A 146 -20.53 -2.61 -17.10
N CYS A 147 -19.58 -1.72 -16.75
CA CYS A 147 -18.85 -1.80 -15.48
C CYS A 147 -19.80 -1.77 -14.26
N GLU A 148 -20.73 -0.81 -14.19
CA GLU A 148 -21.71 -0.72 -13.11
C GLU A 148 -22.61 -1.97 -13.03
N ARG A 149 -23.07 -2.49 -14.17
CA ARG A 149 -23.85 -3.74 -14.24
C ARG A 149 -23.10 -4.94 -13.69
N TRP A 150 -21.80 -5.06 -13.98
CA TRP A 150 -20.97 -6.15 -13.45
C TRP A 150 -20.88 -6.11 -11.93
N PHE A 151 -20.60 -4.95 -11.35
CA PHE A 151 -20.56 -4.77 -9.89
C PHE A 151 -21.89 -5.15 -9.23
N THR A 152 -23.01 -4.66 -9.78
CA THR A 152 -24.35 -5.01 -9.28
C THR A 152 -24.61 -6.52 -9.39
N ARG A 153 -24.24 -7.15 -10.51
CA ARG A 153 -24.45 -8.58 -10.75
C ARG A 153 -23.76 -9.46 -9.72
N VAL A 154 -22.58 -9.04 -9.24
CA VAL A 154 -21.79 -9.79 -8.26
C VAL A 154 -22.04 -9.33 -6.81
N GLY A 155 -23.02 -8.44 -6.59
CA GLY A 155 -23.38 -7.94 -5.26
C GLY A 155 -22.34 -7.01 -4.63
N LEU A 156 -21.47 -6.40 -5.43
CA LEU A 156 -20.51 -5.40 -4.95
C LEU A 156 -21.17 -4.00 -4.92
N PRO A 157 -20.69 -3.09 -4.05
CA PRO A 157 -21.11 -1.68 -4.10
C PRO A 157 -20.76 -1.05 -5.45
N THR A 158 -21.39 0.06 -5.81
CA THR A 158 -21.10 0.68 -7.12
C THR A 158 -19.60 0.98 -7.29
N PRO A 159 -19.04 0.96 -8.52
CA PRO A 159 -17.60 1.12 -8.75
C PRO A 159 -17.00 2.35 -8.05
N ARG A 160 -17.77 3.44 -7.97
CA ARG A 160 -17.38 4.67 -7.25
C ARG A 160 -17.16 4.41 -5.75
N HIS A 161 -18.11 3.76 -5.09
CA HIS A 161 -18.03 3.45 -3.65
C HIS A 161 -16.95 2.41 -3.38
N PHE A 162 -16.81 1.41 -4.26
CA PHE A 162 -15.75 0.43 -4.17
C PHE A 162 -14.37 1.09 -4.19
N LEU A 163 -14.07 1.92 -5.20
CA LEU A 163 -12.78 2.61 -5.30
C LEU A 163 -12.52 3.52 -4.09
N ALA A 164 -13.54 4.24 -3.62
CA ALA A 164 -13.40 5.11 -2.47
C ALA A 164 -13.08 4.32 -1.18
N ALA A 165 -13.79 3.21 -0.93
CA ALA A 165 -13.53 2.38 0.23
C ALA A 165 -12.19 1.64 0.13
N ALA A 166 -11.81 1.16 -1.05
CA ALA A 166 -10.51 0.52 -1.26
C ALA A 166 -9.35 1.50 -1.00
N ARG A 167 -9.49 2.77 -1.40
CA ARG A 167 -8.54 3.83 -1.03
C ARG A 167 -8.50 4.11 0.47
N VAL A 168 -9.64 4.10 1.15
CA VAL A 168 -9.67 4.28 2.62
C VAL A 168 -9.01 3.11 3.34
N LEU A 169 -9.23 1.87 2.89
CA LEU A 169 -8.56 0.70 3.43
C LEU A 169 -7.05 0.76 3.19
N TYR A 170 -6.63 1.22 2.01
CA TYR A 170 -5.21 1.42 1.74
C TYR A 170 -4.63 2.55 2.61
N ALA A 171 -5.36 3.65 2.78
CA ALA A 171 -4.97 4.75 3.66
C ALA A 171 -4.80 4.26 5.11
N HIS A 172 -5.73 3.44 5.61
CA HIS A 172 -5.65 2.85 6.95
C HIS A 172 -4.36 2.07 7.14
N ARG A 173 -4.00 1.24 6.17
CA ARG A 173 -2.74 0.48 6.18
C ARG A 173 -1.50 1.38 6.17
N LEU A 174 -1.46 2.36 5.26
CA LEU A 174 -0.33 3.29 5.19
C LEU A 174 -0.19 4.14 6.46
N LEU A 175 -1.31 4.50 7.09
CA LEU A 175 -1.30 5.26 8.34
C LEU A 175 -0.85 4.43 9.55
N GLN A 176 -0.75 3.10 9.44
CA GLN A 176 -0.09 2.27 10.46
C GLN A 176 1.42 2.54 10.53
N ASP A 177 2.01 3.08 9.47
CA ASP A 177 3.41 3.46 9.44
C ASP A 177 3.56 4.91 9.97
N PRO A 178 4.23 5.12 11.12
CA PRO A 178 4.38 6.44 11.74
C PRO A 178 5.11 7.45 10.85
N GLY A 179 5.88 6.94 9.87
CA GLY A 179 6.58 7.70 8.86
C GLY A 179 5.69 8.36 7.83
N PHE A 180 4.38 8.08 7.76
CA PHE A 180 3.48 8.82 6.87
C PHE A 180 2.64 9.86 7.62
N THR A 181 2.62 11.08 7.10
CA THR A 181 1.60 12.07 7.47
C THR A 181 0.28 11.79 6.76
N ILE A 182 -0.82 12.38 7.24
CA ILE A 182 -2.12 12.28 6.57
C ILE A 182 -2.06 12.90 5.16
N GLU A 183 -1.29 13.97 5.01
CA GLU A 183 -1.06 14.64 3.72
C GLU A 183 -0.29 13.75 2.75
N ASP A 184 0.80 13.10 3.20
CA ASP A 184 1.56 12.13 2.38
C ASP A 184 0.63 11.05 1.83
N VAL A 185 -0.21 10.47 2.69
CA VAL A 185 -1.15 9.41 2.30
C VAL A 185 -2.22 9.92 1.34
N ALA A 186 -2.76 11.12 1.56
CA ALA A 186 -3.76 11.71 0.66
C ALA A 186 -3.19 11.91 -0.75
N VAL A 187 -2.00 12.52 -0.85
CA VAL A 187 -1.32 12.76 -2.13
C VAL A 187 -1.00 11.43 -2.82
N ARG A 188 -0.41 10.47 -2.09
CA ARG A 188 -0.06 9.13 -2.61
C ARG A 188 -1.27 8.37 -3.16
N LEU A 189 -2.45 8.54 -2.57
CA LEU A 189 -3.67 7.86 -3.01
C LEU A 189 -4.47 8.65 -4.06
N GLY A 190 -3.91 9.76 -4.56
CA GLY A 190 -4.52 10.58 -5.60
C GLY A 190 -5.67 11.48 -5.11
N TYR A 191 -5.74 11.78 -3.82
CA TYR A 191 -6.70 12.76 -3.31
C TYR A 191 -6.24 14.18 -3.61
N ALA A 192 -7.08 14.97 -4.28
CA ALA A 192 -6.82 16.39 -4.50
C ALA A 192 -6.78 17.21 -3.20
N GLN A 193 -7.48 16.76 -2.16
CA GLN A 193 -7.55 17.42 -0.86
C GLN A 193 -7.60 16.39 0.27
N VAL A 194 -6.84 16.66 1.35
CA VAL A 194 -6.85 15.84 2.58
C VAL A 194 -8.26 15.71 3.18
N LYS A 195 -9.07 16.77 3.09
CA LYS A 195 -10.45 16.78 3.57
C LYS A 195 -11.31 15.68 2.90
N THR A 196 -11.08 15.38 1.63
CA THR A 196 -11.80 14.32 0.91
C THR A 196 -11.45 12.93 1.45
N LEU A 197 -10.16 12.68 1.74
CA LEU A 197 -9.74 11.43 2.40
C LEU A 197 -10.42 11.29 3.77
N GLN A 198 -10.40 12.35 4.58
CA GLN A 198 -11.03 12.35 5.91
C GLN A 198 -12.55 12.11 5.83
N GLN A 199 -13.22 12.70 4.84
CA GLN A 199 -14.65 12.46 4.61
C GLN A 199 -14.91 11.00 4.26
N HIS A 200 -14.13 10.42 3.32
CA HIS A 200 -14.27 9.01 3.00
C HIS A 200 -13.96 8.10 4.20
N ALA A 201 -12.95 8.42 5.00
CA ALA A 201 -12.63 7.67 6.23
C ALA A 201 -13.83 7.64 7.19
N ARG A 202 -14.47 8.79 7.44
CA ARG A 202 -15.70 8.86 8.24
C ARG A 202 -16.85 8.09 7.60
N THR A 203 -17.03 8.20 6.29
CA THR A 203 -18.12 7.53 5.59
C THR A 203 -17.99 6.00 5.62
N TYR A 204 -16.79 5.45 5.44
CA TYR A 204 -16.59 4.00 5.27
C TYR A 204 -16.08 3.27 6.51
N LEU A 205 -15.27 3.92 7.34
CA LEU A 205 -14.76 3.36 8.59
C LEU A 205 -15.39 3.99 9.84
N GLY A 206 -16.10 5.11 9.72
CA GLY A 206 -16.58 5.84 10.90
C GLY A 206 -15.46 6.49 11.73
N LEU A 207 -14.24 6.55 11.18
CA LEU A 207 -13.04 7.05 11.85
C LEU A 207 -12.54 8.34 11.20
N THR A 208 -11.86 9.16 11.99
CA THR A 208 -10.96 10.21 11.51
C THR A 208 -9.62 9.62 11.08
N ALA A 209 -8.86 10.36 10.27
CA ALA A 209 -7.53 9.93 9.85
C ALA A 209 -6.54 9.77 11.02
N GLY A 210 -6.73 10.50 12.13
CA GLY A 210 -5.95 10.30 13.35
C GLY A 210 -6.28 8.98 14.05
N GLU A 211 -7.57 8.66 14.19
CA GLU A 211 -8.03 7.41 14.82
C GLU A 211 -7.64 6.18 14.00
N MET A 212 -7.59 6.29 12.66
CA MET A 212 -7.12 5.21 11.78
C MET A 212 -5.71 4.71 12.16
N ARG A 213 -4.85 5.55 12.74
CA ARG A 213 -3.50 5.15 13.18
C ARG A 213 -3.49 4.28 14.43
N LEU A 214 -4.51 4.41 15.27
CA LEU A 214 -4.56 3.84 16.61
C LEU A 214 -5.63 2.74 16.74
N SER A 215 -6.48 2.59 15.73
CA SER A 215 -7.70 1.81 15.80
C SER A 215 -7.79 0.85 14.63
N LEU A 216 -8.31 -0.35 14.92
CA LEU A 216 -8.57 -1.45 14.00
C LEU A 216 -7.28 -2.04 13.40
N SER A 217 -7.19 -3.36 13.43
CA SER A 217 -6.33 -4.11 12.52
C SER A 217 -6.84 -3.99 11.07
N PRO A 218 -5.99 -4.26 10.06
CA PRO A 218 -6.42 -4.23 8.66
C PRO A 218 -7.62 -5.14 8.35
N ASP A 219 -7.74 -6.28 9.03
CA ASP A 219 -8.84 -7.22 8.86
C ASP A 219 -10.15 -6.64 9.43
N GLU A 220 -10.10 -6.06 10.63
CA GLU A 220 -11.25 -5.40 11.24
C GLU A 220 -11.74 -4.19 10.42
N ALA A 221 -10.81 -3.43 9.82
CA ALA A 221 -11.14 -2.33 8.93
C ALA A 221 -11.88 -2.82 7.67
N LEU A 222 -11.41 -3.91 7.05
CA LEU A 222 -12.09 -4.52 5.90
C LEU A 222 -13.48 -5.02 6.27
N ASP A 223 -13.60 -5.75 7.39
CA ASP A 223 -14.88 -6.28 7.86
C ASP A 223 -15.88 -5.17 8.16
N LEU A 224 -15.42 -4.04 8.69
CA LEU A 224 -16.27 -2.87 8.92
C LEU A 224 -16.81 -2.29 7.59
N VAL A 225 -15.95 -2.12 6.59
CA VAL A 225 -16.35 -1.65 5.25
C VAL A 225 -17.35 -2.61 4.61
N VAL A 226 -17.09 -3.92 4.67
CA VAL A 226 -17.98 -4.95 4.13
C VAL A 226 -19.34 -4.93 4.82
N ARG A 227 -19.38 -4.83 6.16
CA ARG A 227 -20.63 -4.68 6.91
C ARG A 227 -21.40 -3.44 6.49
N ARG A 228 -20.70 -2.32 6.30
CA ARG A 228 -21.32 -1.05 5.90
C ARG A 228 -21.96 -1.11 4.52
N PHE A 229 -21.34 -1.82 3.57
CA PHE A 229 -21.94 -2.03 2.25
C PHE A 229 -23.17 -2.94 2.28
N ARG A 230 -23.28 -3.83 3.26
CA ARG A 230 -24.48 -4.66 3.47
C ARG A 230 -25.62 -3.91 4.15
N GLN A 231 -25.33 -2.80 4.83
CA GLN A 231 -26.30 -1.97 5.55
C GLN A 231 -26.41 -0.58 4.90
N PRO A 232 -27.07 -0.45 3.74
CA PRO A 232 -27.06 0.78 2.93
C PRO A 232 -27.71 2.00 3.62
N ALA A 233 -28.48 1.82 4.68
CA ALA A 233 -29.21 2.88 5.38
C ALA A 233 -28.32 4.02 5.92
N ALA A 234 -27.02 3.81 6.06
CA ALA A 234 -26.11 4.81 6.62
C ALA A 234 -25.21 5.52 5.61
N VAL A 235 -25.24 5.14 4.32
CA VAL A 235 -24.49 5.83 3.24
C VAL A 235 -25.32 6.96 2.63
N ALA A 236 -26.65 6.85 2.66
CA ALA A 236 -27.57 7.83 2.08
C ALA A 236 -27.66 9.16 2.84
N THR A 237 -27.37 9.20 4.15
CA THR A 237 -27.62 10.38 5.00
C THR A 237 -26.58 11.50 4.85
N ILE A 238 -25.46 11.26 4.17
CA ILE A 238 -24.32 12.22 4.14
C ILE A 238 -24.18 12.91 2.76
N ALA A 239 -25.04 12.58 1.79
CA ALA A 239 -25.04 13.22 0.47
C ALA A 239 -25.74 14.61 0.44
N VAL A 240 -26.23 15.11 1.59
CA VAL A 240 -27.00 16.37 1.69
C VAL A 240 -26.47 17.28 2.81
N SER A 241 -25.16 17.33 3.05
CA SER A 241 -24.57 18.28 4.00
C SER A 241 -23.22 18.81 3.54
#